data_AF-A0A1I6UV42-F1
#
_entry.id   AF-A0A1I6UV42-F1
#
_cell.length_a   1.000
_cell.length_b   1.000
_cell.length_c   1.000
_cell.angle_alpha   90.00
_cell.angle_beta   90.00
_cell.angle_gamma   90.00
#
_symmetry.space_group_name_H-M   'P 1'
#
loop_
_entity.id
_entity.type
_entity.pdbx_description
1 polymer ?
#
loop_
_entity_poly.entity_id
_entity_poly.type
_entity_poly.pdbx_seq_one_letter_code
_entity_poly.pdbx_strand_id
1 'polypeptide(L)'
;MNKKEELQKYVEKRIRETGIGTPTIEQLNGFLAEWMQIENSRPIAHFDGYSPTQMQQIMHNLFGENCPVQLANFVDEDCNSVPLFRQIKELLEIIEKEENLKLTQTGNLPPRIVKEVYSAGAPEPHIQSGIVKLRTEKDSVSVQMARIAVELMGAVKKRNNTLSLTKKGKEIMKDNRTLLSGLLIVMFTKYNPAYFDFYSSENIGYVGLGFNLVLLHKYGKKDQKDTFYSDKYFKAFPLLLDEVAEGYSSQEEVATYCYSYRIFDVLFYHLGLVTIDERNKYKPNHAKLIHRTPLFDVLFIIKPAR
;
A
#
# COMPACT_ATOMS: atom_id res chain seq x y z
N MET A 1 -15.12 -21.98 -22.86
CA MET A 1 -14.85 -21.72 -24.29
C MET A 1 -13.42 -21.23 -24.38
N ASN A 2 -12.63 -21.69 -25.36
CA ASN A 2 -11.22 -21.31 -25.44
C ASN A 2 -11.11 -19.85 -25.90
N LYS A 3 -10.27 -19.00 -25.27
CA LYS A 3 -10.09 -17.59 -25.69
C LYS A 3 -9.72 -17.45 -27.17
N LYS A 4 -9.03 -18.46 -27.73
CA LYS A 4 -8.72 -18.54 -29.16
C LYS A 4 -9.99 -18.65 -30.03
N GLU A 5 -10.96 -19.45 -29.60
CA GLU A 5 -12.24 -19.63 -30.30
C GLU A 5 -13.10 -18.35 -30.24
N GLU A 6 -13.07 -17.66 -29.10
CA GLU A 6 -13.76 -16.37 -28.94
C GLU A 6 -13.20 -15.29 -29.87
N LEU A 7 -11.87 -15.16 -29.92
CA LEU A 7 -11.21 -14.23 -30.82
C LEU A 7 -11.50 -14.58 -32.28
N GLN A 8 -11.44 -15.87 -32.65
CA GLN A 8 -11.77 -16.30 -34.01
C GLN A 8 -13.19 -15.91 -34.40
N LYS A 9 -14.18 -16.18 -33.53
CA LYS A 9 -15.58 -15.77 -33.74
C LYS A 9 -15.73 -14.25 -33.86
N TYR A 10 -14.98 -13.48 -33.08
CA TYR A 10 -14.98 -12.02 -33.15
C TYR A 10 -14.46 -11.53 -34.51
N VAL A 11 -13.32 -12.05 -34.97
CA VAL A 11 -12.74 -11.68 -36.27
C VAL A 11 -13.70 -12.03 -37.41
N GLU A 12 -14.28 -13.24 -37.42
CA GLU A 12 -15.28 -13.64 -38.43
C GLU A 12 -16.52 -12.73 -38.42
N LYS A 13 -16.97 -12.29 -37.24
CA LYS A 13 -18.06 -11.31 -37.10
C LYS A 13 -17.66 -9.95 -37.71
N ARG A 14 -16.48 -9.41 -37.40
CA ARG A 14 -16.03 -8.11 -37.93
C ARG A 14 -15.83 -8.14 -39.45
N ILE A 15 -15.34 -9.23 -40.02
CA ILE A 15 -15.23 -9.43 -41.47
C ILE A 15 -16.61 -9.33 -42.13
N ARG A 16 -17.64 -10.00 -41.57
CA ARG A 16 -19.03 -9.91 -42.06
C ARG A 16 -19.62 -8.51 -41.96
N GLU A 17 -19.42 -7.82 -40.83
CA GLU A 17 -19.96 -6.47 -40.60
C GLU A 17 -19.34 -5.40 -41.51
N THR A 18 -18.06 -5.56 -41.85
CA THR A 18 -17.32 -4.63 -42.70
C THR A 18 -17.45 -4.95 -44.19
N GLY A 19 -18.01 -6.12 -44.55
CA GLY A 19 -18.15 -6.57 -45.93
C GLY A 19 -16.82 -6.90 -46.60
N ILE A 20 -15.74 -7.06 -45.84
CA ILE A 20 -14.41 -7.39 -46.36
C ILE A 20 -14.41 -8.86 -46.78
N GLY A 21 -13.95 -9.17 -47.99
CA GLY A 21 -13.79 -10.56 -48.45
C GLY A 21 -12.60 -11.24 -47.77
N THR A 22 -11.38 -10.84 -48.14
CA THR A 22 -10.14 -11.31 -47.52
C THR A 22 -9.48 -10.14 -46.80
N PRO A 23 -9.39 -10.14 -45.46
CA PRO A 23 -8.82 -9.02 -44.71
C PRO A 23 -7.30 -8.93 -44.89
N THR A 24 -6.80 -7.70 -45.00
CA THR A 24 -5.36 -7.41 -44.97
C THR A 24 -4.79 -7.62 -43.57
N ILE A 25 -3.46 -7.72 -43.46
CA ILE A 25 -2.78 -7.79 -42.15
C ILE A 25 -3.13 -6.57 -41.28
N GLU A 26 -3.21 -5.38 -41.87
CA GLU A 26 -3.58 -4.16 -41.16
C GLU A 26 -5.00 -4.23 -40.60
N GLN A 27 -5.95 -4.75 -41.37
CA GLN A 27 -7.33 -4.94 -40.91
C GLN A 27 -7.43 -6.00 -39.80
N LEU A 28 -6.69 -7.10 -39.93
CA LEU A 28 -6.60 -8.12 -38.88
C LEU A 28 -6.00 -7.54 -37.59
N ASN A 29 -4.94 -6.74 -37.68
CA ASN A 29 -4.35 -6.05 -36.53
C ASN A 29 -5.33 -5.07 -35.88
N GLY A 30 -6.13 -4.36 -36.68
CA GLY A 30 -7.21 -3.51 -36.20
C GLY A 30 -8.25 -4.29 -35.39
N PHE A 31 -8.75 -5.41 -35.92
CA PHE A 31 -9.70 -6.26 -35.22
C PHE A 31 -9.12 -6.88 -33.94
N LEU A 32 -7.84 -7.26 -33.96
CA LEU A 32 -7.13 -7.74 -32.77
C LEU A 32 -7.03 -6.65 -31.70
N ALA A 33 -6.70 -5.42 -32.08
CA ALA A 33 -6.65 -4.29 -31.16
C ALA A 33 -8.02 -3.99 -30.54
N GLU A 34 -9.09 -3.97 -31.33
CA GLU A 34 -10.47 -3.84 -30.83
C GLU A 34 -10.82 -4.94 -29.82
N TRP A 35 -10.51 -6.20 -30.15
CA TRP A 35 -10.74 -7.34 -29.27
C TRP A 35 -9.98 -7.20 -27.94
N MET A 36 -8.72 -6.81 -27.99
CA MET A 36 -7.92 -6.56 -26.78
C MET A 36 -8.51 -5.45 -25.93
N GLN A 37 -9.05 -4.38 -26.53
CA GLN A 37 -9.74 -3.33 -25.77
C GLN A 37 -11.01 -3.84 -25.09
N ILE A 38 -11.79 -4.68 -25.77
CA ILE A 38 -12.97 -5.32 -25.18
C ILE A 38 -12.56 -6.19 -24.00
N GLU A 39 -11.58 -7.09 -24.18
CA GLU A 39 -11.12 -7.99 -23.12
C GLU A 39 -10.54 -7.23 -21.93
N ASN A 40 -9.74 -6.19 -22.16
CA ASN A 40 -9.14 -5.39 -21.10
C ASN A 40 -10.14 -4.50 -20.36
N SER A 41 -11.35 -4.34 -20.91
CA SER A 41 -12.47 -3.63 -20.28
C SER A 41 -13.45 -4.56 -19.58
N ARG A 42 -13.32 -5.88 -19.72
CA ARG A 42 -14.22 -6.84 -19.05
C ARG A 42 -13.85 -7.00 -17.56
N PRO A 43 -14.84 -6.99 -16.66
CA PRO A 43 -14.67 -7.33 -15.25
C PRO A 43 -14.01 -8.70 -15.04
N ILE A 44 -13.03 -8.79 -14.14
CA ILE A 44 -12.42 -10.07 -13.72
C ILE A 44 -12.75 -10.35 -12.26
N ALA A 45 -13.33 -11.52 -11.99
CA ALA A 45 -13.75 -11.92 -10.65
C ALA A 45 -12.59 -11.93 -9.63
N HIS A 46 -11.39 -12.36 -10.04
CA HIS A 46 -10.20 -12.36 -9.19
C HIS A 46 -9.65 -10.96 -8.88
N PHE A 47 -10.01 -9.94 -9.67
CA PHE A 47 -9.77 -8.53 -9.36
C PHE A 47 -10.97 -7.89 -8.67
N ASP A 48 -11.82 -8.69 -8.02
CA ASP A 48 -13.08 -8.22 -7.42
C ASP A 48 -13.94 -7.41 -8.41
N GLY A 49 -13.96 -7.81 -9.67
CA GLY A 49 -14.74 -7.19 -10.74
C GLY A 49 -14.04 -6.05 -11.48
N TYR A 50 -12.86 -5.60 -11.06
CA TYR A 50 -12.11 -4.61 -11.85
C TYR A 50 -11.60 -5.23 -13.15
N SER A 51 -11.56 -4.45 -14.22
CA SER A 51 -11.01 -4.88 -15.50
C SER A 51 -9.47 -4.83 -15.50
N PRO A 52 -8.79 -5.53 -16.42
CA PRO A 52 -7.35 -5.39 -16.60
C PRO A 52 -6.86 -3.95 -16.74
N THR A 53 -7.57 -3.11 -17.50
CA THR A 53 -7.24 -1.68 -17.65
C THR A 53 -7.31 -0.94 -16.31
N GLN A 54 -8.36 -1.19 -15.52
CA GLN A 54 -8.49 -0.55 -14.21
C GLN A 54 -7.42 -1.06 -13.24
N MET A 55 -7.12 -2.35 -13.27
CA MET A 55 -6.08 -2.96 -12.45
C MET A 55 -4.69 -2.42 -12.80
N GLN A 56 -4.41 -2.21 -14.08
CA GLN A 56 -3.19 -1.57 -14.55
C GLN A 56 -3.04 -0.16 -13.96
N GLN A 57 -4.12 0.63 -13.90
CA GLN A 57 -4.11 1.94 -13.24
C GLN A 57 -3.89 1.82 -11.73
N ILE A 58 -4.53 0.87 -11.06
CA ILE A 58 -4.35 0.61 -9.62
C ILE A 58 -2.90 0.24 -9.29
N MET A 59 -2.25 -0.56 -10.15
CA MET A 59 -0.90 -1.06 -9.92
C MET A 59 0.20 -0.06 -10.27
N HIS A 60 0.03 0.70 -11.35
CA HIS A 60 1.13 1.49 -11.94
C HIS A 60 0.89 2.99 -11.97
N ASN A 61 -0.35 3.45 -11.73
CA ASN A 61 -0.72 4.86 -11.74
C ASN A 61 -1.70 5.18 -10.61
N LEU A 62 -1.39 4.67 -9.41
CA LEU A 62 -2.24 4.84 -8.24
C LEU A 62 -2.43 6.32 -7.92
N PHE A 63 -3.68 6.74 -7.66
CA PHE A 63 -4.11 8.13 -7.50
C PHE A 63 -4.01 9.02 -8.76
N GLY A 64 -3.62 8.47 -9.91
CA GLY A 64 -3.68 9.20 -11.18
C GLY A 64 -5.12 9.40 -11.65
N GLU A 65 -5.38 10.39 -12.50
CA GLU A 65 -6.74 10.83 -12.92
C GLU A 65 -7.71 9.69 -13.31
N ASN A 66 -7.21 8.69 -14.04
CA ASN A 66 -7.98 7.54 -14.54
C ASN A 66 -8.02 6.35 -13.56
N CYS A 67 -7.28 6.41 -12.46
CA CYS A 67 -7.28 5.36 -11.46
C CYS A 67 -8.61 5.36 -10.69
N PRO A 68 -9.24 4.20 -10.47
CA PRO A 68 -10.45 4.12 -9.64
C PRO A 68 -10.18 4.44 -8.16
N VAL A 69 -8.93 4.37 -7.71
CA VAL A 69 -8.51 4.68 -6.35
C VAL A 69 -7.91 6.09 -6.33
N GLN A 70 -8.58 7.01 -5.65
CA GLN A 70 -8.21 8.43 -5.55
C GLN A 70 -8.01 8.84 -4.10
N LEU A 71 -7.18 9.86 -3.87
CA LEU A 71 -7.22 10.60 -2.62
C LEU A 71 -8.52 11.42 -2.56
N ALA A 72 -9.15 11.42 -1.39
CA ALA A 72 -10.30 12.27 -1.13
C ALA A 72 -9.88 13.73 -0.87
N ASN A 73 -10.85 14.63 -0.84
CA ASN A 73 -10.65 16.02 -0.45
C ASN A 73 -10.84 16.18 1.07
N PHE A 74 -9.86 15.71 1.84
CA PHE A 74 -9.85 15.82 3.31
C PHE A 74 -9.45 17.23 3.77
N VAL A 75 -9.82 17.58 5.00
CA VAL A 75 -9.52 18.87 5.63
C VAL A 75 -8.30 18.80 6.54
N ASP A 76 -7.88 19.95 7.08
CA ASP A 76 -6.68 20.03 7.93
C ASP A 76 -6.84 19.19 9.21
N GLU A 77 -8.04 19.22 9.80
CA GLU A 77 -8.39 18.49 11.02
C GLU A 77 -8.27 16.97 10.84
N ASP A 78 -8.60 16.46 9.65
CA ASP A 78 -8.50 15.03 9.31
C ASP A 78 -7.04 14.55 9.34
N CYS A 79 -6.09 15.44 9.05
CA CYS A 79 -4.69 15.06 8.92
C CYS A 79 -4.13 14.55 10.25
N ASN A 80 -4.50 15.20 11.36
CA ASN A 80 -4.09 14.79 12.69
C ASN A 80 -4.75 13.47 13.16
N SER A 81 -5.73 12.94 12.41
CA SER A 81 -6.28 11.60 12.69
C SER A 81 -5.36 10.47 12.23
N VAL A 82 -4.42 10.73 11.31
CA VAL A 82 -3.45 9.75 10.81
C VAL A 82 -2.24 9.65 11.77
N PRO A 83 -2.00 8.51 12.43
CA PRO A 83 -0.92 8.42 13.42
C PRO A 83 0.48 8.66 12.85
N LEU A 84 0.80 8.05 11.69
CA LEU A 84 2.08 8.26 11.02
C LEU A 84 2.29 9.72 10.56
N PHE A 85 1.21 10.43 10.20
CA PHE A 85 1.29 11.85 9.87
C PHE A 85 1.74 12.67 11.06
N ARG A 86 1.18 12.42 12.25
CA ARG A 86 1.59 13.12 13.48
C ARG A 86 3.07 12.90 13.79
N GLN A 87 3.58 11.67 13.63
CA GLN A 87 5.01 11.38 13.81
C GLN A 87 5.89 12.12 12.80
N ILE A 88 5.47 12.18 11.55
CA ILE A 88 6.21 12.86 10.49
C ILE A 88 6.24 14.36 10.71
N LYS A 89 5.09 14.95 11.09
CA LYS A 89 5.00 16.36 11.42
C LYS A 89 5.92 16.71 12.59
N GLU A 90 5.84 15.95 13.68
CA GLU A 90 6.73 16.09 14.86
C GLU A 90 8.21 16.01 14.46
N LEU A 91 8.61 14.99 13.69
CA LEU A 91 9.98 14.81 13.25
C LEU A 91 10.47 15.98 12.38
N LEU A 92 9.63 16.48 11.47
CA LEU A 92 9.97 17.58 10.59
C LEU A 92 10.10 18.91 11.37
N GLU A 93 9.22 19.16 12.33
CA GLU A 93 9.27 20.34 13.22
C GLU A 93 10.54 20.32 14.10
N ILE A 94 10.92 19.14 14.63
CA ILE A 94 12.20 18.96 15.36
C ILE A 94 13.39 19.29 14.44
N ILE A 95 13.42 18.76 13.22
CA ILE A 95 14.51 19.01 12.27
C ILE A 95 14.57 20.48 11.88
N GLU A 96 13.42 21.15 11.70
CA GLU A 96 13.36 22.58 11.43
C GLU A 96 13.97 23.39 12.56
N LYS A 97 13.54 23.12 13.79
CA LYS A 97 13.99 23.83 15.00
C LYS A 97 15.48 23.65 15.27
N GLU A 98 16.03 22.45 15.03
CA GLU A 98 17.46 22.18 15.24
C GLU A 98 18.34 22.63 14.06
N GLU A 99 17.76 22.99 12.91
CA GLU A 99 18.37 23.27 11.60
C GLU A 99 19.20 22.11 11.00
N ASN A 100 20.07 21.51 11.81
CA ASN A 100 20.95 20.39 11.52
C ASN A 100 20.88 19.35 12.65
N LEU A 101 19.79 18.58 12.71
CA LEU A 101 19.63 17.50 13.69
C LEU A 101 20.78 16.49 13.55
N LYS A 102 21.61 16.38 14.59
CA LYS A 102 22.72 15.42 14.62
C LYS A 102 22.20 14.00 14.82
N LEU A 103 22.69 13.08 13.99
CA LEU A 103 22.42 11.66 14.13
C LEU A 103 23.40 10.99 15.11
N THR A 104 23.06 9.80 15.58
CA THR A 104 24.02 8.94 16.29
C THR A 104 25.20 8.56 15.40
N GLN A 105 26.26 8.00 15.97
CA GLN A 105 27.41 7.52 15.20
C GLN A 105 27.03 6.49 14.11
N THR A 106 25.99 5.69 14.36
CA THR A 106 25.46 4.71 13.39
C THR A 106 24.47 5.32 12.40
N GLY A 107 24.23 6.64 12.46
CA GLY A 107 23.35 7.35 11.56
C GLY A 107 21.86 7.24 11.87
N ASN A 108 21.49 6.84 13.10
CA ASN A 108 20.10 6.77 13.57
C ASN A 108 19.68 8.06 14.28
N LEU A 109 18.39 8.28 14.44
CA LEU A 109 17.83 9.32 15.29
C LEU A 109 18.30 9.15 16.75
N PRO A 110 18.66 10.24 17.45
CA PRO A 110 19.03 10.18 18.86
C PRO A 110 17.88 9.65 19.74
N PRO A 111 18.16 8.93 20.84
CA PRO A 111 17.13 8.34 21.70
C PRO A 111 16.07 9.32 22.23
N ARG A 112 16.46 10.59 22.45
CA ARG A 112 15.50 11.65 22.83
C ARG A 112 14.44 11.84 21.74
N ILE A 113 14.88 12.02 20.49
CA ILE A 113 14.01 12.23 19.34
C ILE A 113 13.15 10.99 19.08
N VAL A 114 13.73 9.79 19.21
CA VAL A 114 12.99 8.53 19.03
C VAL A 114 11.77 8.47 19.95
N LYS A 115 11.93 8.81 21.24
CA LYS A 115 10.82 8.79 22.21
C LYS A 115 9.77 9.86 21.93
N GLU A 116 10.21 11.05 21.55
CA GLU A 116 9.36 12.19 21.21
C GLU A 116 8.49 11.86 19.99
N VAL A 117 9.12 11.43 18.89
CA VAL A 117 8.43 11.03 17.65
C VAL A 117 7.54 9.80 17.86
N TYR A 118 7.99 8.79 18.62
CA TYR A 118 7.17 7.62 18.93
C TYR A 118 5.86 8.00 19.61
N SER A 119 5.90 8.94 20.56
CA SER A 119 4.72 9.32 21.36
C SER A 119 3.57 9.93 20.55
N ALA A 120 3.85 10.47 19.35
CA ALA A 120 2.84 11.03 18.45
C ALA A 120 2.09 9.96 17.62
N GLY A 121 2.64 8.74 17.53
CA GLY A 121 2.19 7.69 16.62
C GLY A 121 1.13 6.74 17.16
N ALA A 122 0.98 5.61 16.48
CA ALA A 122 0.15 4.50 16.95
C ALA A 122 0.97 3.63 17.94
N PRO A 123 0.38 3.15 19.04
CA PRO A 123 1.09 2.35 20.02
C PRO A 123 1.49 0.99 19.44
N GLU A 124 2.75 0.62 19.58
CA GLU A 124 3.25 -0.68 19.13
C GLU A 124 3.15 -1.72 20.29
N PRO A 125 2.39 -2.84 20.13
CA PRO A 125 2.10 -3.75 21.24
C PRO A 125 3.32 -4.32 21.98
N HIS A 126 4.40 -4.60 21.26
CA HIS A 126 5.63 -5.15 21.82
C HIS A 126 6.41 -4.13 22.67
N ILE A 127 6.30 -2.83 22.36
CA ILE A 127 6.83 -1.75 23.20
C ILE A 127 5.93 -1.52 24.41
N GLN A 128 4.61 -1.46 24.20
CA GLN A 128 3.65 -1.20 25.28
C GLN A 128 3.62 -2.30 26.34
N SER A 129 3.79 -3.55 25.93
CA SER A 129 3.92 -4.70 26.84
C SER A 129 5.28 -4.79 27.54
N GLY A 130 6.26 -3.97 27.13
CA GLY A 130 7.62 -3.99 27.68
C GLY A 130 8.50 -5.14 27.18
N ILE A 131 8.03 -5.94 26.21
CA ILE A 131 8.83 -6.99 25.55
C ILE A 131 10.07 -6.37 24.88
N VAL A 132 9.88 -5.22 24.24
CA VAL A 132 10.96 -4.42 23.66
C VAL A 132 11.02 -3.07 24.38
N LYS A 133 12.24 -2.64 24.74
CA LYS A 133 12.47 -1.32 25.32
C LYS A 133 12.82 -0.34 24.21
N LEU A 134 12.03 0.73 24.06
CA LEU A 134 12.31 1.80 23.10
C LEU A 134 13.60 2.58 23.47
N ARG A 135 14.73 2.19 22.90
CA ARG A 135 16.06 2.76 23.19
C ARG A 135 16.66 3.44 21.97
N THR A 136 16.42 2.89 20.79
CA THR A 136 16.98 3.30 19.52
C THR A 136 15.88 3.35 18.47
N GLU A 137 16.16 4.00 17.35
CA GLU A 137 15.24 4.09 16.21
C GLU A 137 14.78 2.71 15.72
N LYS A 138 15.69 1.72 15.73
CA LYS A 138 15.41 0.35 15.26
C LYS A 138 14.40 -0.41 16.11
N ASP A 139 14.14 0.05 17.34
CA ASP A 139 13.20 -0.60 18.26
C ASP A 139 11.74 -0.29 17.93
N SER A 140 11.46 0.68 17.05
CA SER A 140 10.10 1.06 16.65
C SER A 140 9.95 1.02 15.13
N VAL A 141 8.93 0.29 14.67
CA VAL A 141 8.55 0.25 13.26
C VAL A 141 8.07 1.63 12.81
N SER A 142 7.20 2.26 13.60
CA SER A 142 6.56 3.53 13.23
C SER A 142 7.53 4.71 13.15
N VAL A 143 8.55 4.77 14.03
CA VAL A 143 9.59 5.81 13.95
C VAL A 143 10.46 5.63 12.71
N GLN A 144 10.85 4.39 12.38
CA GLN A 144 11.58 4.09 11.13
C GLN A 144 10.72 4.39 9.89
N MET A 145 9.42 4.09 9.93
CA MET A 145 8.49 4.45 8.86
C MET A 145 8.45 5.97 8.64
N ALA A 146 8.28 6.74 9.72
CA ALA A 146 8.26 8.20 9.65
C ALA A 146 9.56 8.74 9.05
N ARG A 147 10.69 8.17 9.48
CA ARG A 147 12.02 8.48 8.96
C ARG A 147 12.14 8.24 7.46
N ILE A 148 11.82 7.03 7.02
CA ILE A 148 11.92 6.61 5.63
C ILE A 148 10.98 7.44 4.75
N ALA A 149 9.76 7.70 5.23
CA ALA A 149 8.78 8.51 4.50
C ALA A 149 9.28 9.93 4.22
N VAL A 150 9.83 10.64 5.21
CA VAL A 150 10.34 12.00 4.99
C VAL A 150 11.53 12.04 4.02
N GLU A 151 12.35 10.99 3.99
CA GLU A 151 13.44 10.84 3.03
C GLU A 151 12.90 10.57 1.61
N LEU A 152 11.97 9.63 1.45
CA LEU A 152 11.35 9.29 0.16
C LEU A 152 10.51 10.44 -0.41
N MET A 153 9.92 11.27 0.45
CA MET A 153 9.25 12.52 0.06
C MET A 153 10.26 13.59 -0.43
N GLY A 154 11.55 13.43 -0.14
CA GLY A 154 12.58 14.44 -0.37
C GLY A 154 12.42 15.66 0.53
N ALA A 155 11.73 15.52 1.67
CA ALA A 155 11.49 16.59 2.64
C ALA A 155 12.77 16.90 3.44
N VAL A 156 13.57 15.87 3.69
CA VAL A 156 14.85 15.98 4.39
C VAL A 156 16.01 15.53 3.51
N LYS A 157 17.22 15.94 3.88
CA LYS A 157 18.47 15.40 3.33
C LYS A 157 19.43 15.04 4.45
N LYS A 158 20.16 13.94 4.29
CA LYS A 158 21.25 13.54 5.18
C LYS A 158 22.59 14.01 4.59
N ARG A 159 23.37 14.78 5.36
CA ARG A 159 24.73 15.22 4.99
C ARG A 159 25.60 15.32 6.24
N ASN A 160 26.85 14.86 6.19
CA ASN A 160 27.79 14.95 7.32
C ASN A 160 27.21 14.40 8.65
N ASN A 161 26.47 13.29 8.57
CA ASN A 161 25.76 12.67 9.69
C ASN A 161 24.76 13.60 10.43
N THR A 162 24.22 14.59 9.73
CA THR A 162 23.11 15.43 10.19
C THR A 162 21.96 15.38 9.22
N LEU A 163 20.82 15.85 9.71
CA LEU A 163 19.60 16.04 8.95
C LEU A 163 19.18 17.48 8.91
N SER A 164 18.75 17.90 7.73
CA SER A 164 18.20 19.23 7.52
C SER A 164 17.03 19.14 6.56
N LEU A 165 16.11 20.10 6.68
CA LEU A 165 15.04 20.26 5.71
C LEU A 165 15.59 20.67 4.34
N THR A 166 15.00 20.13 3.29
CA THR A 166 15.17 20.66 1.93
C THR A 166 14.25 21.87 1.72
N LYS A 167 14.44 22.62 0.63
CA LYS A 167 13.48 23.67 0.24
C LYS A 167 12.07 23.08 0.05
N LYS A 168 11.99 21.87 -0.52
CA LYS A 168 10.73 21.13 -0.67
C LYS A 168 10.12 20.80 0.68
N GLY A 169 10.91 20.31 1.64
CA GLY A 169 10.45 20.02 3.00
C GLY A 169 9.81 21.23 3.68
N LYS A 170 10.51 22.38 3.64
CA LYS A 170 9.99 23.64 4.18
C LYS A 170 8.68 24.09 3.51
N GLU A 171 8.49 23.79 2.23
CA GLU A 171 7.27 24.16 1.52
C GLU A 171 6.10 23.25 1.88
N ILE A 172 6.29 21.93 1.83
CA ILE A 172 5.19 20.98 2.08
C ILE A 172 4.68 21.03 3.52
N MET A 173 5.52 21.45 4.48
CA MET A 173 5.12 21.58 5.89
C MET A 173 4.16 22.75 6.16
N LYS A 174 4.04 23.71 5.24
CA LYS A 174 3.17 24.89 5.44
C LYS A 174 1.69 24.55 5.41
N ASP A 175 1.32 23.42 4.81
CA ASP A 175 -0.06 22.97 4.66
C ASP A 175 -0.13 21.48 4.99
N ASN A 176 -0.86 21.11 6.05
CA ASN A 176 -0.93 19.72 6.51
C ASN A 176 -1.51 18.80 5.43
N ARG A 177 -2.41 19.32 4.58
CA ARG A 177 -3.02 18.52 3.51
C ARG A 177 -2.02 18.15 2.42
N THR A 178 -1.15 19.09 2.04
CA THR A 178 -0.04 18.84 1.13
C THR A 178 0.94 17.84 1.73
N LEU A 179 1.28 17.97 3.01
CA LEU A 179 2.14 17.02 3.71
C LEU A 179 1.51 15.62 3.76
N LEU A 180 0.24 15.48 4.15
CA LEU A 180 -0.44 14.19 4.19
C LEU A 180 -0.61 13.57 2.80
N SER A 181 -0.96 14.35 1.79
CA SER A 181 -1.05 13.86 0.41
C SER A 181 0.29 13.31 -0.05
N GLY A 182 1.38 14.02 0.22
CA GLY A 182 2.74 13.58 -0.08
C GLY A 182 3.11 12.29 0.67
N LEU A 183 2.72 12.18 1.95
CA LEU A 183 2.89 10.98 2.75
C LEU A 183 2.15 9.79 2.14
N LEU A 184 0.85 9.91 1.89
CA LEU A 184 0.04 8.83 1.33
C LEU A 184 0.59 8.38 -0.02
N ILE A 185 0.93 9.32 -0.92
CA ILE A 185 1.53 8.97 -2.21
C ILE A 185 2.81 8.15 -2.00
N VAL A 186 3.73 8.59 -1.14
CA VAL A 186 4.99 7.88 -0.91
C VAL A 186 4.78 6.49 -0.30
N MET A 187 3.91 6.38 0.71
CA MET A 187 3.64 5.10 1.38
C MET A 187 3.02 4.07 0.45
N PHE A 188 2.26 4.50 -0.54
CA PHE A 188 1.57 3.62 -1.47
C PHE A 188 2.27 3.41 -2.82
N THR A 189 3.33 4.17 -3.14
CA THR A 189 4.00 4.10 -4.46
C THR A 189 5.51 3.93 -4.41
N LYS A 190 6.16 4.15 -3.27
CA LYS A 190 7.63 4.11 -3.16
C LYS A 190 8.14 3.32 -1.96
N TYR A 191 7.38 3.32 -0.87
CA TYR A 191 7.75 2.63 0.34
C TYR A 191 7.68 1.10 0.15
N ASN A 192 8.69 0.38 0.61
CA ASN A 192 8.74 -1.08 0.58
C ASN A 192 8.45 -1.66 1.99
N PRO A 193 7.29 -2.27 2.23
CA PRO A 193 6.96 -2.89 3.52
C PRO A 193 7.90 -4.03 3.92
N ALA A 194 8.56 -4.70 2.97
CA ALA A 194 9.48 -5.81 3.22
C ALA A 194 10.69 -5.41 4.10
N TYR A 195 10.98 -4.12 4.21
CA TYR A 195 12.06 -3.59 5.05
C TYR A 195 11.97 -4.06 6.52
N PHE A 196 10.76 -4.35 7.01
CA PHE A 196 10.49 -4.65 8.42
C PHE A 196 10.35 -6.14 8.74
N ASP A 197 10.66 -7.02 7.79
CA ASP A 197 10.58 -8.45 7.97
C ASP A 197 11.73 -9.20 7.29
N PHE A 198 11.71 -10.52 7.43
CA PHE A 198 12.72 -11.42 6.90
C PHE A 198 12.11 -12.44 5.93
N TYR A 199 10.95 -12.11 5.33
CA TYR A 199 10.34 -12.99 4.34
C TYR A 199 11.13 -12.97 3.03
N SER A 200 11.15 -14.10 2.31
CA SER A 200 11.93 -14.25 1.07
C SER A 200 11.44 -13.35 -0.07
N SER A 201 10.13 -13.14 -0.17
CA SER A 201 9.52 -12.30 -1.20
C SER A 201 9.56 -10.83 -0.79
N GLU A 202 10.07 -9.95 -1.64
CA GLU A 202 9.91 -8.50 -1.50
C GLU A 202 8.58 -8.00 -2.09
N ASN A 203 7.89 -8.81 -2.90
CA ASN A 203 6.73 -8.39 -3.67
C ASN A 203 5.38 -8.61 -2.97
N ILE A 204 5.27 -9.60 -2.08
CA ILE A 204 4.01 -9.89 -1.36
C ILE A 204 3.56 -8.64 -0.59
N GLY A 205 2.31 -8.24 -0.83
CA GLY A 205 1.69 -7.03 -0.29
C GLY A 205 2.03 -5.76 -1.09
N TYR A 206 3.25 -5.66 -1.63
CA TYR A 206 3.69 -4.50 -2.42
C TYR A 206 3.13 -4.51 -3.85
N VAL A 207 3.17 -5.65 -4.54
CA VAL A 207 2.57 -5.79 -5.87
C VAL A 207 1.07 -5.57 -5.77
N GLY A 208 0.55 -4.60 -6.53
CA GLY A 208 -0.85 -4.22 -6.46
C GLY A 208 -1.26 -3.66 -5.11
N LEU A 209 -0.39 -2.89 -4.44
CA LEU A 209 -0.70 -2.28 -3.13
C LEU A 209 -2.02 -1.50 -3.13
N GLY A 210 -2.36 -0.80 -4.22
CA GLY A 210 -3.65 -0.11 -4.38
C GLY A 210 -4.88 -1.06 -4.39
N PHE A 211 -4.71 -2.33 -4.76
CA PHE A 211 -5.77 -3.33 -4.68
C PHE A 211 -6.13 -3.64 -3.23
N ASN A 212 -5.19 -3.55 -2.30
CA ASN A 212 -5.49 -3.71 -0.86
C ASN A 212 -6.43 -2.60 -0.35
N LEU A 213 -6.36 -1.39 -0.91
CA LEU A 213 -7.34 -0.32 -0.62
C LEU A 213 -8.73 -0.69 -1.16
N VAL A 214 -8.80 -1.27 -2.37
CA VAL A 214 -10.06 -1.77 -2.94
C VAL A 214 -10.68 -2.85 -2.07
N LEU A 215 -9.89 -3.84 -1.66
CA LEU A 215 -10.34 -4.92 -0.79
C LEU A 215 -10.85 -4.38 0.55
N LEU A 216 -10.08 -3.49 1.18
CA LEU A 216 -10.46 -2.89 2.45
C LEU A 216 -11.76 -2.08 2.32
N HIS A 217 -11.92 -1.28 1.25
CA HIS A 217 -13.16 -0.55 0.97
C HIS A 217 -14.38 -1.46 0.84
N LYS A 218 -14.27 -2.55 0.09
CA LYS A 218 -15.39 -3.46 -0.17
C LYS A 218 -15.81 -4.26 1.06
N TYR A 219 -14.84 -4.72 1.85
CA TYR A 219 -15.09 -5.76 2.85
C TYR A 219 -14.87 -5.30 4.30
N GLY A 220 -14.13 -4.22 4.52
CA GLY A 220 -13.67 -3.82 5.84
C GLY A 220 -14.67 -3.12 6.73
N LYS A 221 -15.88 -2.79 6.26
CA LYS A 221 -16.95 -2.25 7.13
C LYS A 221 -17.44 -3.26 8.17
N LYS A 222 -17.20 -4.56 7.93
CA LYS A 222 -17.46 -5.64 8.87
C LYS A 222 -16.12 -6.25 9.26
N ASP A 223 -16.07 -6.84 10.43
CA ASP A 223 -14.91 -7.60 10.85
C ASP A 223 -14.68 -8.76 9.89
N GLN A 224 -13.49 -8.81 9.32
CA GLN A 224 -13.05 -9.86 8.41
C GLN A 224 -11.73 -10.42 8.90
N LYS A 225 -11.53 -11.73 8.73
CA LYS A 225 -10.23 -12.32 9.02
C LYS A 225 -9.18 -11.74 8.09
N ASP A 226 -7.96 -11.55 8.56
CA ASP A 226 -6.82 -11.21 7.70
C ASP A 226 -6.64 -12.22 6.55
N THR A 227 -6.89 -13.51 6.82
CA THR A 227 -6.85 -14.58 5.80
C THR A 227 -7.90 -14.41 4.69
N PHE A 228 -9.04 -13.78 4.96
CA PHE A 228 -10.02 -13.47 3.92
C PHE A 228 -9.45 -12.49 2.88
N TYR A 229 -8.64 -11.54 3.32
CA TYR A 229 -7.98 -10.59 2.43
C TYR A 229 -6.81 -11.22 1.68
N SER A 230 -5.98 -12.02 2.36
CA SER A 230 -4.87 -12.72 1.69
C SER A 230 -5.39 -13.67 0.62
N ASP A 231 -6.46 -14.43 0.88
CA ASP A 231 -7.10 -15.31 -0.11
C ASP A 231 -7.53 -14.56 -1.38
N LYS A 232 -8.06 -13.34 -1.22
CA LYS A 232 -8.45 -12.50 -2.36
C LYS A 232 -7.24 -11.94 -3.10
N TYR A 233 -6.23 -11.51 -2.34
CA TYR A 233 -4.99 -11.00 -2.89
C TYR A 233 -4.26 -12.06 -3.73
N PHE A 234 -4.10 -13.28 -3.21
CA PHE A 234 -3.41 -14.35 -3.93
C PHE A 234 -4.23 -14.95 -5.09
N LYS A 235 -5.57 -14.81 -5.07
CA LYS A 235 -6.38 -15.07 -6.27
C LYS A 235 -6.09 -14.06 -7.39
N ALA A 236 -5.82 -12.80 -7.06
CA ALA A 236 -5.42 -11.77 -8.03
C ALA A 236 -3.98 -11.96 -8.50
N PHE A 237 -3.10 -12.43 -7.62
CA PHE A 237 -1.65 -12.55 -7.86
C PHE A 237 -1.09 -13.92 -7.47
N PRO A 238 -1.51 -15.01 -8.15
CA PRO A 238 -1.16 -16.37 -7.74
C PRO A 238 0.34 -16.65 -7.83
N LEU A 239 1.05 -16.03 -8.79
CA LEU A 239 2.49 -16.22 -9.00
C LEU A 239 3.35 -15.73 -7.82
N LEU A 240 2.80 -14.90 -6.92
CA LEU A 240 3.55 -14.45 -5.74
C LEU A 240 3.74 -15.58 -4.70
N LEU A 241 2.96 -16.65 -4.77
CA LEU A 241 3.14 -17.82 -3.92
C LEU A 241 4.46 -18.53 -4.23
N ASP A 242 4.90 -18.52 -5.49
CA ASP A 242 6.14 -19.16 -5.95
C ASP A 242 7.40 -18.44 -5.43
N GLU A 243 7.27 -17.22 -4.91
CA GLU A 243 8.38 -16.45 -4.32
C GLU A 243 8.69 -16.83 -2.86
N VAL A 244 7.84 -17.68 -2.27
CA VAL A 244 8.01 -18.15 -0.90
C VAL A 244 8.97 -19.32 -0.87
N ALA A 245 10.05 -19.15 -0.11
CA ALA A 245 11.03 -20.22 0.11
C ALA A 245 10.38 -21.43 0.80
N GLU A 246 10.78 -22.62 0.40
CA GLU A 246 10.37 -23.86 1.05
C GLU A 246 10.83 -23.89 2.52
N GLY A 247 10.00 -24.46 3.39
CA GLY A 247 10.27 -24.51 4.82
C GLY A 247 9.36 -25.48 5.56
N TYR A 248 9.28 -25.32 6.89
CA TYR A 248 8.47 -26.19 7.76
C TYR A 248 6.95 -25.95 7.62
N SER A 249 6.54 -24.74 7.25
CA SER A 249 5.14 -24.38 6.95
C SER A 249 4.88 -24.43 5.45
N SER A 250 3.60 -24.55 5.08
CA SER A 250 3.18 -24.43 3.67
C SER A 250 3.50 -23.04 3.10
N GLN A 251 3.72 -22.97 1.78
CA GLN A 251 3.98 -21.70 1.09
C GLN A 251 2.80 -20.74 1.26
N GLU A 252 1.55 -21.21 1.19
CA GLU A 252 0.35 -20.38 1.35
C GLU A 252 0.24 -19.79 2.75
N GLU A 253 0.59 -20.56 3.78
CA GLU A 253 0.58 -20.10 5.16
C GLU A 253 1.62 -18.99 5.38
N VAL A 254 2.86 -19.21 4.94
CA VAL A 254 3.94 -18.20 5.03
C VAL A 254 3.59 -16.95 4.23
N ALA A 255 3.06 -17.11 3.02
CA ALA A 255 2.60 -16.00 2.17
C ALA A 255 1.49 -15.19 2.85
N THR A 256 0.55 -15.87 3.51
CA THR A 256 -0.56 -15.25 4.23
C THR A 256 -0.06 -14.45 5.43
N TYR A 257 0.87 -14.98 6.23
CA TYR A 257 1.46 -14.21 7.33
C TYR A 257 2.25 -13.00 6.83
N CYS A 258 3.05 -13.18 5.77
CA CYS A 258 3.79 -12.10 5.12
C CYS A 258 2.86 -10.97 4.65
N TYR A 259 1.82 -11.31 3.91
CA TYR A 259 0.79 -10.37 3.45
C TYR A 259 0.12 -9.65 4.64
N SER A 260 -0.35 -10.43 5.63
CA SER A 260 -1.08 -9.92 6.78
C SER A 260 -0.25 -8.92 7.57
N TYR A 261 1.00 -9.25 7.86
CA TYR A 261 1.94 -8.39 8.58
C TYR A 261 2.20 -7.06 7.84
N ARG A 262 2.58 -7.15 6.56
CA ARG A 262 2.95 -5.97 5.76
C ARG A 262 1.78 -5.02 5.55
N ILE A 263 0.61 -5.55 5.24
CA ILE A 263 -0.56 -4.74 4.89
C ILE A 263 -1.26 -4.22 6.15
N PHE A 264 -1.52 -5.08 7.13
CA PHE A 264 -2.33 -4.69 8.28
C PHE A 264 -1.50 -4.12 9.42
N ASP A 265 -0.52 -4.84 9.95
CA ASP A 265 0.22 -4.45 11.15
C ASP A 265 1.20 -3.31 10.89
N VAL A 266 1.81 -3.29 9.70
CA VAL A 266 2.77 -2.25 9.31
C VAL A 266 2.04 -1.10 8.61
N LEU A 267 1.52 -1.30 7.40
CA LEU A 267 1.06 -0.17 6.61
C LEU A 267 -0.26 0.45 7.12
N PHE A 268 -1.35 -0.34 7.15
CA PHE A 268 -2.68 0.19 7.41
C PHE A 268 -2.89 0.60 8.86
N TYR A 269 -2.32 -0.13 9.82
CA TYR A 269 -2.41 0.21 11.24
C TYR A 269 -1.73 1.56 11.54
N HIS A 270 -0.51 1.78 11.06
CA HIS A 270 0.21 3.03 11.32
C HIS A 270 -0.38 4.24 10.56
N LEU A 271 -1.09 4.01 9.46
CA LEU A 271 -1.91 5.02 8.79
C LEU A 271 -3.29 5.23 9.45
N GLY A 272 -3.67 4.41 10.42
CA GLY A 272 -4.96 4.49 11.10
C GLY A 272 -6.15 4.03 10.25
N LEU A 273 -5.91 3.27 9.18
CA LEU A 273 -6.95 2.79 8.26
C LEU A 273 -7.72 1.58 8.79
N VAL A 274 -7.12 0.86 9.75
CA VAL A 274 -7.71 -0.33 10.36
C VAL A 274 -7.55 -0.34 11.87
N THR A 275 -8.49 -1.00 12.54
CA THR A 275 -8.28 -1.58 13.88
C THR A 275 -8.12 -3.10 13.74
N ILE A 276 -7.30 -3.67 14.60
CA ILE A 276 -6.98 -5.10 14.59
C ILE A 276 -7.37 -5.70 15.94
N ASP A 277 -8.27 -6.69 15.92
CA ASP A 277 -8.56 -7.54 17.08
C ASP A 277 -7.85 -8.88 16.87
N GLU A 278 -6.71 -9.04 17.54
CA GLU A 278 -5.90 -10.25 17.48
C GLU A 278 -5.97 -11.01 18.80
N ARG A 279 -6.46 -12.25 18.74
CA ARG A 279 -6.63 -13.13 19.89
C ARG A 279 -5.85 -14.40 19.70
N ASN A 280 -5.31 -14.93 20.79
CA ASN A 280 -4.65 -16.25 20.80
C ASN A 280 -3.47 -16.38 19.81
N LYS A 281 -2.69 -15.31 19.59
CA LYS A 281 -1.57 -15.25 18.63
C LYS A 281 -0.63 -16.46 18.61
N TYR A 282 -0.37 -17.03 19.78
CA TYR A 282 0.55 -18.17 19.94
C TYR A 282 -0.17 -19.50 20.18
N LYS A 283 -1.46 -19.62 19.82
CA LYS A 283 -2.26 -20.83 20.02
C LYS A 283 -2.94 -21.26 18.72
N PRO A 284 -3.33 -22.56 18.59
CA PRO A 284 -3.97 -23.08 17.36
C PRO A 284 -5.29 -22.39 16.99
N ASN A 285 -5.95 -21.72 17.94
CA ASN A 285 -7.17 -20.95 17.72
C ASN A 285 -6.90 -19.44 17.53
N HIS A 286 -5.74 -19.09 16.96
CA HIS A 286 -5.41 -17.72 16.56
C HIS A 286 -6.49 -17.16 15.66
N ALA A 287 -6.91 -15.94 15.96
CA ALA A 287 -7.85 -15.19 15.15
C ALA A 287 -7.40 -13.74 15.10
N LYS A 288 -7.28 -13.21 13.89
CA LYS A 288 -6.97 -11.81 13.64
C LYS A 288 -8.04 -11.19 12.77
N LEU A 289 -8.83 -10.31 13.36
CA LEU A 289 -9.94 -9.63 12.71
C LEU A 289 -9.53 -8.20 12.37
N ILE A 290 -9.76 -7.84 11.12
CA ILE A 290 -9.48 -6.52 10.56
C ILE A 290 -10.80 -5.78 10.38
N HIS A 291 -10.85 -4.57 10.92
CA HIS A 291 -11.96 -3.65 10.76
C HIS A 291 -11.45 -2.33 10.19
N ARG A 292 -12.11 -1.80 9.16
CA ARG A 292 -11.76 -0.53 8.52
C ARG A 292 -12.29 0.64 9.34
N THR A 293 -11.45 1.62 9.62
CA THR A 293 -11.86 2.81 10.36
C THR A 293 -12.63 3.80 9.46
N PRO A 294 -13.43 4.72 10.06
CA PRO A 294 -14.03 5.82 9.31
C PRO A 294 -13.00 6.72 8.59
N LEU A 295 -11.78 6.81 9.12
CA LEU A 295 -10.69 7.58 8.52
C LEU A 295 -10.37 7.12 7.09
N PHE A 296 -10.59 5.85 6.76
CA PHE A 296 -10.43 5.39 5.38
C PHE A 296 -11.30 6.17 4.39
N ASP A 297 -12.58 6.37 4.71
CA ASP A 297 -13.54 7.05 3.82
C ASP A 297 -13.28 8.56 3.77
N VAL A 298 -12.60 9.11 4.78
CA VAL A 298 -12.11 10.49 4.81
C VAL A 298 -10.93 10.68 3.86
N LEU A 299 -10.04 9.69 3.74
CA LEU A 299 -8.79 9.82 2.99
C LEU A 299 -8.86 9.32 1.54
N PHE A 300 -9.78 8.39 1.23
CA PHE A 300 -9.81 7.72 -0.07
C PHE A 300 -11.21 7.68 -0.69
N ILE A 301 -11.23 7.84 -2.02
CA ILE A 301 -12.42 7.59 -2.84
C ILE A 301 -12.12 6.38 -3.73
N ILE A 302 -12.93 5.33 -3.59
CA ILE A 302 -12.84 4.13 -4.42
C ILE A 302 -14.04 4.09 -5.37
N LYS A 303 -13.79 4.33 -6.66
CA LYS A 303 -14.80 4.20 -7.71
C LYS A 303 -15.09 2.71 -7.92
N PRO A 304 -16.35 2.30 -8.06
CA PRO A 304 -16.70 0.91 -8.33
C PRO A 304 -16.11 0.43 -9.66
N ALA A 305 -15.93 -0.87 -9.78
CA ALA A 305 -15.65 -1.52 -11.06
C ALA A 305 -16.72 -1.12 -12.08
N ARG A 306 -16.30 -0.87 -13.32
CA ARG A 306 -17.18 -0.45 -14.42
C ARG A 306 -17.31 -1.59 -15.42
#